data_AF-A0AAU3LDS5-F1
#
_entry.id   AF-A0AAU3LDS5-F1
#
_cell.length_a   1.000
_cell.length_b   1.000
_cell.length_c   1.000
_cell.angle_alpha   90.00
_cell.angle_beta   90.00
_cell.angle_gamma   90.00
#
_symmetry.space_group_name_H-M   'P 1'
#
loop_
_entity.id
_entity.type
_entity.pdbx_description
1 polymer ?
#
loop_
_entity_poly.entity_id
_entity_poly.type
_entity_poly.pdbx_seq_one_letter_code
_entity_poly.pdbx_strand_id
1 'polypeptide(L)'
;MHAHEQRNPAEGRGRASARPRTAPPTAPLLRTGSPQADMRAWQNRAGNAVATRMLGQEEQSGRPQAVQRMPADNGRPGGPAPAAQELRSVFESDSSDSESDSASASAAAAEQDNVLPYHRDLRALRALIRRAMEAEQNSEKEKKNSGKEKRSSAQNARNWTVTVKIDPGASWTSRDFRNGEVGHVWLSLTSPLGQSTQFGFYPKTMAGATSVPGEILCPDPHGGDKEQKSVSVGLQEVLSGYHAAFARADARYHLGGYNCASFASDVWKAMTGSPLPNGFLISNPASAAESIRSERELRSAFAGQEMTGGLEDLIDMVTSGNIVPPM
;
A
#
# COMPACT_ATOMS: atom_id res chain seq x y z
N MET A 1 46.40 24.72 30.87
CA MET A 1 45.75 24.82 32.19
C MET A 1 44.48 23.98 32.14
N HIS A 2 44.40 22.98 33.04
CA HIS A 2 43.24 22.11 33.37
C HIS A 2 42.72 21.20 32.22
N ALA A 3 42.38 19.92 32.40
CA ALA A 3 42.16 19.12 33.60
C ALA A 3 42.45 17.63 33.33
N HIS A 4 42.89 16.96 34.40
CA HIS A 4 42.86 15.52 34.62
C HIS A 4 41.42 14.98 34.57
N GLU A 5 41.22 13.79 33.99
CA GLU A 5 40.22 12.86 34.52
C GLU A 5 40.71 11.41 34.41
N GLN A 6 41.02 10.83 35.57
CA GLN A 6 41.31 9.42 35.78
C GLN A 6 39.98 8.65 35.89
N ARG A 7 39.88 7.47 35.27
CA ARG A 7 38.87 6.46 35.62
C ARG A 7 39.52 5.12 35.93
N ASN A 8 39.33 4.70 37.18
CA ASN A 8 39.63 3.36 37.69
C ASN A 8 38.62 2.32 37.16
N PRO A 9 39.05 1.06 36.93
CA PRO A 9 38.16 -0.08 36.78
C PRO A 9 37.93 -0.73 38.16
N ALA A 10 36.66 -0.93 38.53
CA ALA A 10 36.29 -1.77 39.67
C ALA A 10 35.50 -2.98 39.16
N GLU A 11 36.12 -4.15 39.32
CA GLU A 11 35.55 -5.47 39.07
C GLU A 11 34.45 -5.77 40.08
N GLY A 12 33.24 -6.06 39.59
CA GLY A 12 32.12 -6.56 40.39
C GLY A 12 31.85 -8.03 40.09
N ARG A 13 32.42 -8.93 40.90
CA ARG A 13 32.08 -10.36 40.89
C ARG A 13 30.71 -10.58 41.55
N GLY A 14 29.67 -10.76 40.73
CA GLY A 14 28.34 -11.20 41.17
C GLY A 14 28.30 -12.71 41.41
N ARG A 15 28.10 -13.13 42.65
CA ARG A 15 27.80 -14.53 43.04
C ARG A 15 26.40 -14.91 42.56
N ALA A 16 26.31 -15.97 41.75
CA ALA A 16 25.05 -16.60 41.38
C ALA A 16 24.48 -17.40 42.55
N SER A 17 23.27 -17.05 43.00
CA SER A 17 22.50 -17.78 44.00
C SER A 17 21.61 -18.81 43.29
N ALA A 18 21.79 -20.09 43.62
CA ALA A 18 21.01 -21.19 43.07
C ALA A 18 19.58 -21.18 43.67
N ARG A 19 18.56 -21.12 42.81
CA ARG A 19 17.15 -21.32 43.19
C ARG A 19 16.79 -22.81 43.22
N PRO A 20 15.90 -23.25 44.14
CA PRO A 20 15.42 -24.62 44.20
C PRO A 20 14.45 -24.95 43.04
N ARG A 21 14.61 -26.15 42.49
CA ARG A 21 13.74 -26.75 41.46
C ARG A 21 12.35 -27.06 42.04
N THR A 22 11.31 -26.42 41.53
CA THR A 22 9.93 -26.86 41.65
C THR A 22 9.60 -27.90 40.58
N ALA A 23 8.84 -28.93 40.95
CA ALA A 23 8.39 -30.00 40.06
C ALA A 23 7.46 -29.47 38.95
N PRO A 24 7.46 -30.09 37.75
CA PRO A 24 6.60 -29.67 36.65
C PRO A 24 5.13 -29.99 36.91
N PRO A 25 4.19 -29.13 36.48
CA PRO A 25 2.76 -29.42 36.53
C PRO A 25 2.39 -30.52 35.54
N THR A 26 1.43 -31.35 35.94
CA THR A 26 0.81 -32.42 35.16
C THR A 26 0.19 -31.88 33.87
N ALA A 27 0.55 -32.48 32.73
CA ALA A 27 0.04 -32.08 31.42
C ALA A 27 -1.49 -32.29 31.31
N PRO A 28 -2.25 -31.34 30.76
CA PRO A 28 -3.66 -31.56 30.47
C PRO A 28 -3.82 -32.54 29.30
N LEU A 29 -4.78 -33.46 29.45
CA LEU A 29 -5.19 -34.44 28.44
C LEU A 29 -5.56 -33.72 27.13
N LEU A 30 -4.74 -33.91 26.10
CA LEU A 30 -5.00 -33.49 24.73
C LEU A 30 -6.19 -34.27 24.18
N ARG A 31 -7.31 -33.56 24.02
CA ARG A 31 -8.50 -34.04 23.32
C ARG A 31 -8.21 -33.99 21.82
N THR A 32 -8.15 -35.14 21.18
CA THR A 32 -7.95 -35.29 19.73
C THR A 32 -9.18 -34.80 18.96
N GLY A 33 -9.24 -33.50 18.69
CA GLY A 33 -10.16 -32.92 17.71
C GLY A 33 -9.65 -33.13 16.29
N SER A 34 -10.54 -33.40 15.33
CA SER A 34 -10.15 -33.51 13.92
C SER A 34 -9.70 -32.13 13.39
N PRO A 35 -8.66 -32.05 12.55
CA PRO A 35 -8.17 -30.79 11.98
C PRO A 35 -9.22 -29.98 11.19
N GLN A 36 -10.27 -30.63 10.68
CA GLN A 36 -11.42 -29.94 10.06
C GLN A 36 -12.27 -29.12 11.05
N ALA A 37 -12.33 -29.52 12.32
CA ALA A 37 -13.08 -28.81 13.36
C ALA A 37 -12.34 -27.53 13.79
N ASP A 38 -11.02 -27.57 13.87
CA ASP A 38 -10.18 -26.42 14.20
C ASP A 38 -10.15 -25.40 13.05
N MET A 39 -10.12 -25.85 11.79
CA MET A 39 -10.20 -24.96 10.63
C MET A 39 -11.56 -24.24 10.56
N ARG A 40 -12.68 -24.92 10.84
CA ARG A 40 -14.01 -24.28 10.95
C ARG A 40 -14.12 -23.36 12.15
N ALA A 41 -13.54 -23.72 13.29
CA ALA A 41 -13.49 -22.84 14.46
C ALA A 41 -12.69 -21.58 14.18
N TRP A 42 -11.57 -21.69 13.45
CA TRP A 42 -10.76 -20.54 13.02
C TRP A 42 -11.49 -19.67 11.99
N GLN A 43 -12.12 -20.26 10.98
CA GLN A 43 -12.97 -19.53 10.00
C GLN A 43 -14.16 -18.81 10.66
N ASN A 44 -14.80 -19.45 11.65
CA ASN A 44 -15.90 -18.83 12.39
C ASN A 44 -15.44 -17.73 13.34
N ARG A 45 -14.21 -17.82 13.87
CA ARG A 45 -13.61 -16.81 14.76
C ARG A 45 -13.03 -15.62 13.98
N ALA A 46 -12.52 -15.85 12.77
CA ALA A 46 -11.98 -14.83 11.88
C ALA A 46 -13.04 -14.14 11.00
N GLY A 47 -14.24 -14.72 10.82
CA GLY A 47 -15.12 -14.32 9.71
C GLY A 47 -16.59 -13.98 9.98
N ASN A 48 -17.28 -14.51 11.00
CA ASN A 48 -18.74 -14.74 10.77
C ASN A 48 -19.73 -14.52 11.92
N ALA A 49 -19.44 -13.69 12.92
CA ALA A 49 -20.45 -13.39 13.94
C ALA A 49 -21.42 -12.23 13.58
N VAL A 50 -21.12 -11.39 12.58
CA VAL A 50 -21.88 -10.12 12.39
C VAL A 50 -22.49 -9.93 10.99
N ALA A 51 -21.96 -10.56 9.93
CA ALA A 51 -22.57 -10.47 8.59
C ALA A 51 -24.00 -11.03 8.56
N THR A 52 -24.28 -12.08 9.35
CA THR A 52 -25.63 -12.67 9.49
C THR A 52 -26.62 -11.75 10.23
N ARG A 53 -26.14 -10.73 10.98
CA ARG A 53 -27.03 -9.82 11.72
C ARG A 53 -27.48 -8.61 10.91
N MET A 54 -26.73 -8.21 9.87
CA MET A 54 -27.13 -7.09 9.00
C MET A 54 -28.02 -7.53 7.82
N LEU A 55 -27.88 -8.77 7.33
CA LEU A 55 -28.78 -9.30 6.29
C LEU A 55 -30.12 -9.80 6.84
N GLY A 56 -30.23 -10.02 8.17
CA GLY A 56 -31.46 -10.50 8.81
C GLY A 56 -32.42 -9.41 9.31
N GLN A 57 -32.12 -8.12 9.08
CA GLN A 57 -32.94 -7.00 9.60
C GLN A 57 -33.75 -6.25 8.52
N GLU A 58 -33.75 -6.72 7.27
CA GLU A 58 -34.56 -6.14 6.18
C GLU A 58 -35.89 -6.87 5.91
N GLU A 59 -36.18 -8.01 6.55
CA GLU A 59 -37.41 -8.79 6.28
C GLU A 59 -38.64 -8.42 7.14
N GLN A 60 -38.62 -7.33 7.91
CA GLN A 60 -39.80 -6.88 8.67
C GLN A 60 -40.11 -5.40 8.47
N SER A 61 -40.48 -5.01 7.25
CA SER A 61 -41.42 -3.89 7.05
C SER A 61 -42.13 -3.98 5.70
N GLY A 62 -43.09 -4.92 5.61
CA GLY A 62 -44.06 -4.94 4.52
C GLY A 62 -44.95 -3.70 4.55
N ARG A 63 -44.71 -2.73 3.66
CA ARG A 63 -45.70 -1.81 3.12
C ARG A 63 -45.32 -1.42 1.68
N PRO A 64 -46.13 -1.75 0.65
CA PRO A 64 -45.88 -1.28 -0.71
C PRO A 64 -46.16 0.22 -0.80
N GLN A 65 -45.14 1.02 -1.12
CA GLN A 65 -45.36 2.41 -1.50
C GLN A 65 -45.87 2.49 -2.94
N ALA A 66 -46.95 3.26 -3.12
CA ALA A 66 -47.58 3.49 -4.41
C ALA A 66 -46.64 4.24 -5.36
N VAL A 67 -46.48 3.70 -6.56
CA VAL A 67 -45.75 4.32 -7.68
C VAL A 67 -46.50 5.56 -8.14
N GLN A 68 -45.99 6.74 -7.79
CA GLN A 68 -46.49 8.01 -8.32
C GLN A 68 -45.96 8.19 -9.74
N ARG A 69 -46.85 8.06 -10.74
CA ARG A 69 -46.55 8.36 -12.15
C ARG A 69 -46.23 9.85 -12.30
N MET A 70 -45.08 10.15 -12.90
CA MET A 70 -44.76 11.52 -13.33
C MET A 70 -45.60 11.92 -14.55
N PRO A 71 -46.11 13.16 -14.62
CA PRO A 71 -46.69 13.69 -15.83
C PRO A 71 -45.58 14.02 -16.84
N ALA A 72 -45.78 13.53 -18.06
CA ALA A 72 -45.15 14.08 -19.25
C ALA A 72 -45.91 15.34 -19.66
N ASP A 73 -45.20 16.47 -19.81
CA ASP A 73 -45.66 17.64 -20.56
C ASP A 73 -44.43 18.54 -20.82
N ASN A 74 -43.93 18.60 -22.04
CA ASN A 74 -44.32 19.50 -23.14
C ASN A 74 -43.55 20.83 -23.13
N GLY A 75 -42.79 21.02 -24.22
CA GLY A 75 -42.75 22.29 -24.93
C GLY A 75 -41.83 23.38 -24.38
N ARG A 76 -40.65 23.51 -24.99
CA ARG A 76 -40.08 24.84 -25.20
C ARG A 76 -39.36 24.95 -26.54
N PRO A 77 -39.86 25.75 -27.49
CA PRO A 77 -39.20 26.03 -28.75
C PRO A 77 -38.30 27.28 -28.64
N GLY A 78 -37.25 27.30 -29.46
CA GLY A 78 -36.73 28.52 -30.09
C GLY A 78 -35.80 29.41 -29.25
N GLY A 79 -34.50 29.31 -29.54
CA GLY A 79 -33.50 30.32 -29.20
C GLY A 79 -32.36 30.31 -30.23
N PRO A 80 -31.98 31.46 -30.82
CA PRO A 80 -31.25 31.53 -32.09
C PRO A 80 -29.72 31.34 -31.95
N ALA A 81 -29.14 30.63 -32.93
CA ALA A 81 -27.79 30.94 -33.45
C ALA A 81 -27.91 32.11 -34.45
N PRO A 82 -26.85 32.80 -34.93
CA PRO A 82 -25.39 32.54 -34.79
C PRO A 82 -24.56 33.83 -34.54
N ALA A 83 -23.23 33.70 -34.40
CA ALA A 83 -22.30 34.76 -34.78
C ALA A 83 -20.98 34.13 -35.27
N ALA A 84 -20.80 34.17 -36.59
CA ALA A 84 -19.53 33.93 -37.26
C ALA A 84 -18.57 35.07 -36.92
N GLN A 85 -17.35 34.75 -36.50
CA GLN A 85 -16.25 35.71 -36.43
C GLN A 85 -15.19 35.38 -37.47
N GLU A 86 -14.76 36.48 -38.10
CA GLU A 86 -13.96 36.59 -39.30
C GLU A 86 -12.56 35.99 -39.19
N LEU A 87 -12.16 35.38 -40.31
CA LEU A 87 -10.78 35.16 -40.72
C LEU A 87 -10.09 36.52 -40.90
N ARG A 88 -9.04 36.79 -40.11
CA ARG A 88 -8.12 37.90 -40.40
C ARG A 88 -6.68 37.41 -40.53
N SER A 89 -6.17 37.71 -41.72
CA SER A 89 -4.83 38.19 -42.03
C SER A 89 -3.66 37.20 -41.95
N VAL A 90 -3.39 36.65 -43.13
CA VAL A 90 -2.09 36.53 -43.78
C VAL A 90 -1.09 37.59 -43.26
N PHE A 91 0.01 37.13 -42.66
CA PHE A 91 1.27 37.86 -42.59
C PHE A 91 2.33 36.92 -43.16
N GLU A 92 2.74 37.20 -44.39
CA GLU A 92 3.96 36.67 -44.97
C GLU A 92 5.13 37.42 -44.32
N SER A 93 5.99 36.69 -43.63
CA SER A 93 7.26 37.21 -43.14
C SER A 93 8.32 36.19 -43.52
N ASP A 94 8.93 36.42 -44.68
CA ASP A 94 10.23 35.89 -45.04
C ASP A 94 11.23 36.37 -43.99
N SER A 95 11.77 35.44 -43.21
CA SER A 95 12.85 35.72 -42.27
C SER A 95 13.76 34.50 -42.22
N SER A 96 14.90 34.70 -42.87
CA SER A 96 15.97 33.75 -43.12
C SER A 96 16.58 33.16 -41.83
N ASP A 97 16.82 31.85 -41.91
CA ASP A 97 18.05 31.16 -41.52
C ASP A 97 18.70 31.54 -40.19
N SER A 98 18.33 30.83 -39.11
CA SER A 98 19.24 30.37 -38.03
C SER A 98 18.49 29.51 -37.01
N GLU A 99 18.10 28.29 -37.38
CA GLU A 99 17.51 27.31 -36.44
C GLU A 99 18.19 25.95 -36.58
N SER A 100 19.08 25.61 -35.64
CA SER A 100 19.57 24.24 -35.32
C SER A 100 20.43 24.41 -34.07
N ASP A 101 19.91 24.29 -32.84
CA ASP A 101 19.89 23.00 -32.13
C ASP A 101 18.97 23.00 -30.89
N SER A 102 18.13 24.02 -30.68
CA SER A 102 17.32 24.16 -29.45
C SER A 102 16.01 23.36 -29.42
N ALA A 103 15.57 22.78 -30.55
CA ALA A 103 14.33 22.00 -30.63
C ALA A 103 14.44 20.61 -29.96
N SER A 104 15.65 20.09 -29.75
CA SER A 104 15.85 18.73 -29.25
C SER A 104 15.61 18.60 -27.73
N ALA A 105 15.83 19.69 -26.97
CA ALA A 105 15.65 19.68 -25.52
C ALA A 105 14.17 19.77 -25.09
N SER A 106 13.31 20.44 -25.87
CA SER A 106 11.89 20.61 -25.55
C SER A 106 11.07 19.33 -25.80
N ALA A 107 11.41 18.56 -26.84
CA ALA A 107 10.76 17.28 -27.14
C ALA A 107 11.01 16.24 -26.04
N ALA A 108 12.25 16.13 -25.55
CA ALA A 108 12.61 15.19 -24.49
C ALA A 108 11.93 15.51 -23.15
N ALA A 109 11.71 16.79 -22.84
CA ALA A 109 10.98 17.21 -21.64
C ALA A 109 9.49 16.81 -21.70
N ALA A 110 8.86 16.97 -22.86
CA ALA A 110 7.45 16.60 -23.06
C ALA A 110 7.24 15.07 -22.95
N GLU A 111 8.18 14.27 -23.45
CA GLU A 111 8.07 12.80 -23.40
C GLU A 111 8.18 12.26 -21.97
N GLN A 112 9.04 12.85 -21.13
CA GLN A 112 9.18 12.46 -19.72
C GLN A 112 7.98 12.85 -18.85
N ASP A 113 7.21 13.87 -19.24
CA ASP A 113 5.98 14.25 -18.56
C ASP A 113 4.84 13.25 -18.84
N ASN A 114 4.88 12.54 -19.98
CA ASN A 114 3.90 11.48 -20.30
C ASN A 114 4.08 10.23 -19.43
N VAL A 115 5.32 9.88 -19.07
CA VAL A 115 5.62 8.70 -18.22
C VAL A 115 5.21 8.94 -16.77
N LEU A 116 5.39 10.16 -16.26
CA LEU A 116 5.06 10.53 -14.89
C LEU A 116 4.18 11.78 -14.91
N PRO A 117 2.87 11.64 -15.18
CA PRO A 117 1.94 12.76 -15.21
C PRO A 117 1.95 13.48 -13.87
N TYR A 118 1.92 14.81 -13.91
CA TYR A 118 2.01 15.61 -12.70
C TYR A 118 0.67 15.62 -11.94
N HIS A 119 0.71 15.31 -10.65
CA HIS A 119 -0.36 15.58 -9.70
C HIS A 119 0.23 16.26 -8.47
N ARG A 120 -0.47 17.26 -7.92
CA ARG A 120 0.05 18.06 -6.79
C ARG A 120 0.31 17.20 -5.55
N ASP A 121 -0.60 16.25 -5.28
CA ASP A 121 -0.56 15.35 -4.12
C ASP A 121 0.51 14.25 -4.24
N LEU A 122 1.04 14.02 -5.45
CA LEU A 122 2.08 13.02 -5.74
C LEU A 122 3.44 13.66 -6.04
N ARG A 123 3.60 14.96 -5.78
CA ARG A 123 4.81 15.71 -6.14
C ARG A 123 6.09 15.10 -5.55
N ALA A 124 6.08 14.73 -4.28
CA ALA A 124 7.25 14.16 -3.62
C ALA A 124 7.59 12.76 -4.16
N LEU A 125 6.58 11.91 -4.38
CA LEU A 125 6.76 10.61 -5.03
C LEU A 125 7.33 10.72 -6.44
N ARG A 126 6.76 11.61 -7.26
CA ARG A 126 7.25 11.90 -8.61
C ARG A 126 8.70 12.37 -8.61
N ALA A 127 9.05 13.28 -7.70
CA ALA A 127 10.41 13.79 -7.58
C ALA A 127 11.40 12.69 -7.18
N LEU A 128 11.01 11.78 -6.28
CA LEU A 128 11.81 10.62 -5.90
C LEU A 128 12.09 9.71 -7.10
N ILE A 129 11.05 9.38 -7.89
CA ILE A 129 11.18 8.50 -9.07
C ILE A 129 12.09 9.14 -10.12
N ARG A 130 11.90 10.43 -10.44
CA ARG A 130 12.73 11.14 -11.43
C ARG A 130 14.20 11.15 -11.06
N ARG A 131 14.54 11.49 -9.82
CA ARG A 131 15.95 11.51 -9.37
C ARG A 131 16.63 10.15 -9.52
N ALA A 132 15.92 9.08 -9.20
CA ALA A 132 16.45 7.73 -9.34
C ALA A 132 16.62 7.34 -10.82
N MET A 133 15.66 7.68 -11.70
CA MET A 133 15.79 7.47 -13.15
C MET A 133 16.97 8.24 -13.75
N GLU A 134 17.16 9.50 -13.36
CA GLU A 134 18.29 10.33 -13.79
C GLU A 134 19.64 9.73 -13.35
N ALA A 135 19.72 9.24 -12.11
CA ALA A 135 20.91 8.58 -11.60
C ALA A 135 21.23 7.28 -12.36
N GLU A 136 20.21 6.49 -12.69
CA GLU A 136 20.37 5.30 -13.52
C GLU A 136 20.92 5.65 -14.91
N GLN A 137 20.34 6.65 -15.58
CA GLN A 137 20.80 7.11 -16.90
C GLN A 137 22.24 7.61 -16.86
N ASN A 138 22.62 8.37 -15.83
CA ASN A 138 24.00 8.86 -15.67
C ASN A 138 24.97 7.69 -15.43
N SER A 139 24.58 6.71 -14.60
CA SER A 139 25.39 5.51 -14.36
C SER A 139 25.63 4.70 -15.64
N GLU A 140 24.66 4.68 -16.56
CA GLU A 140 24.79 3.98 -17.84
C GLU A 140 25.71 4.71 -18.82
N LYS A 141 25.68 6.06 -18.83
CA LYS A 141 26.62 6.87 -19.61
C LYS A 141 28.06 6.67 -19.13
N GLU A 142 28.30 6.65 -17.82
CA GLU A 142 29.64 6.41 -17.25
C GLU A 142 30.15 4.99 -17.55
N LYS A 143 29.27 3.98 -17.51
CA LYS A 143 29.63 2.60 -17.87
C LYS A 143 30.04 2.47 -19.34
N LYS A 144 29.37 3.18 -20.25
CA LYS A 144 29.75 3.21 -21.68
C LYS A 144 31.13 3.83 -21.89
N ASN A 145 31.50 4.84 -21.09
CA ASN A 145 32.78 5.53 -21.23
C ASN A 145 33.96 4.81 -20.54
N SER A 146 33.70 4.01 -19.50
CA SER A 146 34.76 3.43 -18.65
C SER A 146 35.30 2.07 -19.12
N GLY A 147 34.71 1.44 -20.14
CA GLY A 147 35.28 0.28 -20.86
C GLY A 147 35.63 -0.97 -20.03
N LYS A 148 35.30 -1.04 -18.74
CA LYS A 148 35.69 -2.14 -17.84
C LYS A 148 34.48 -2.76 -17.15
N GLU A 149 34.08 -3.91 -17.67
CA GLU A 149 33.02 -4.77 -17.16
C GLU A 149 33.41 -5.40 -15.82
N LYS A 150 32.90 -4.86 -14.71
CA LYS A 150 32.62 -5.67 -13.51
C LYS A 150 31.12 -5.65 -13.28
N ARG A 151 30.44 -6.64 -13.87
CA ARG A 151 28.97 -6.68 -14.02
C ARG A 151 28.20 -7.31 -12.85
N SER A 152 28.83 -7.97 -11.87
CA SER A 152 28.09 -8.87 -10.96
C SER A 152 27.59 -8.28 -9.63
N SER A 153 28.15 -7.17 -9.11
CA SER A 153 27.66 -6.59 -7.83
C SER A 153 26.64 -5.46 -7.98
N ALA A 154 26.45 -4.93 -9.20
CA ALA A 154 25.64 -3.73 -9.44
C ALA A 154 24.15 -4.02 -9.65
N GLN A 155 23.73 -5.29 -9.76
CA GLN A 155 22.36 -5.64 -10.10
C GLN A 155 21.40 -5.52 -8.90
N ASN A 156 21.84 -5.91 -7.70
CA ASN A 156 21.05 -5.71 -6.47
C ASN A 156 20.97 -4.24 -6.05
N ALA A 157 21.91 -3.40 -6.50
CA ALA A 157 21.93 -1.95 -6.21
C ALA A 157 20.92 -1.15 -7.03
N ARG A 158 20.04 -1.79 -7.81
CA ARG A 158 19.06 -1.16 -8.70
C ARG A 158 17.62 -1.42 -8.31
N ASN A 159 17.39 -2.21 -7.27
CA ASN A 159 16.03 -2.55 -6.90
C ASN A 159 15.45 -1.49 -5.98
N TRP A 160 14.20 -1.15 -6.24
CA TRP A 160 13.39 -0.36 -5.35
C TRP A 160 12.89 -1.23 -4.22
N THR A 161 12.60 -0.63 -3.07
CA THR A 161 11.90 -1.32 -1.98
C THR A 161 10.57 -0.63 -1.73
N VAL A 162 9.48 -1.37 -1.92
CA VAL A 162 8.16 -0.94 -1.49
C VAL A 162 7.87 -1.58 -0.14
N THR A 163 7.44 -0.77 0.82
CA THR A 163 7.04 -1.22 2.16
C THR A 163 5.65 -0.74 2.45
N VAL A 164 4.72 -1.65 2.69
CA VAL A 164 3.42 -1.31 3.27
C VAL A 164 3.58 -1.23 4.77
N LYS A 165 3.02 -0.17 5.35
CA LYS A 165 3.04 0.12 6.77
C LYS A 165 1.61 0.22 7.27
N ILE A 166 1.36 -0.40 8.41
CA ILE A 166 0.02 -0.54 8.95
C ILE A 166 0.02 -0.17 10.43
N ASP A 167 -0.82 0.79 10.75
CA ASP A 167 -1.35 0.99 12.09
C ASP A 167 -2.75 0.36 12.13
N PRO A 168 -2.95 -0.77 12.82
CA PRO A 168 -4.24 -1.44 12.87
C PRO A 168 -5.34 -0.58 13.50
N GLY A 169 -4.98 0.45 14.27
CA GLY A 169 -5.94 1.18 15.10
C GLY A 169 -6.64 0.29 16.12
N ALA A 170 -7.81 0.73 16.55
CA ALA A 170 -8.71 -0.06 17.36
C ALA A 170 -9.66 -0.89 16.49
N SER A 171 -10.17 -2.00 17.02
CA SER A 171 -11.18 -2.80 16.33
C SER A 171 -12.41 -1.97 16.00
N TRP A 172 -13.00 -2.15 14.82
CA TRP A 172 -14.21 -1.43 14.37
C TRP A 172 -15.41 -1.56 15.32
N THR A 173 -15.44 -2.61 16.15
CA THR A 173 -16.48 -2.82 17.17
C THR A 173 -16.19 -2.10 18.50
N SER A 174 -14.97 -1.61 18.71
CA SER A 174 -14.54 -1.03 19.98
C SER A 174 -15.08 0.39 20.17
N ARG A 175 -15.08 0.83 21.43
CA ARG A 175 -15.40 2.22 21.76
C ARG A 175 -14.33 3.17 21.22
N ASP A 176 -13.08 2.76 21.21
CA ASP A 176 -11.94 3.59 20.80
C ASP A 176 -11.98 3.90 19.31
N PHE A 177 -12.43 2.96 18.48
CA PHE A 177 -12.68 3.21 17.06
C PHE A 177 -13.72 4.33 16.86
N ARG A 178 -14.80 4.33 17.66
CA ARG A 178 -15.82 5.39 17.64
C ARG A 178 -15.29 6.73 18.16
N ASN A 179 -14.22 6.70 18.95
CA ASN A 179 -13.52 7.88 19.45
C ASN A 179 -12.42 8.37 18.49
N GLY A 180 -12.23 7.73 17.33
CA GLY A 180 -11.29 8.17 16.30
C GLY A 180 -10.00 7.35 16.17
N GLU A 181 -9.85 6.23 16.89
CA GLU A 181 -8.71 5.32 16.73
C GLU A 181 -8.92 4.36 15.53
N VAL A 182 -9.04 4.92 14.33
CA VAL A 182 -9.47 4.20 13.12
C VAL A 182 -8.35 3.37 12.46
N GLY A 183 -7.09 3.63 12.83
CA GLY A 183 -5.91 3.05 12.18
C GLY A 183 -5.64 3.65 10.81
N HIS A 184 -4.53 3.26 10.19
CA HIS A 184 -4.13 3.75 8.86
C HIS A 184 -3.25 2.74 8.12
N VAL A 185 -3.34 2.72 6.79
CA VAL A 185 -2.45 1.96 5.91
C VAL A 185 -1.83 2.90 4.91
N TRP A 186 -0.51 2.88 4.83
CA TRP A 186 0.25 3.71 3.90
C TRP A 186 1.42 2.93 3.30
N LEU A 187 2.00 3.49 2.25
CA LEU A 187 3.12 2.92 1.53
C LEU A 187 4.36 3.78 1.73
N SER A 188 5.51 3.14 1.87
CA SER A 188 6.82 3.75 1.82
C SER A 188 7.58 3.19 0.63
N LEU A 189 8.10 4.08 -0.21
CA LEU A 189 8.92 3.73 -1.35
C LEU A 189 10.35 4.21 -1.10
N THR A 190 11.30 3.29 -1.15
CA THR A 190 12.74 3.56 -1.03
C THR A 190 13.40 3.29 -2.37
N SER A 191 14.10 4.30 -2.89
CA SER A 191 14.85 4.22 -4.13
C SER A 191 16.14 3.43 -3.97
N PRO A 192 16.75 2.98 -5.08
CA PRO A 192 18.05 2.33 -5.04
C PRO A 192 19.18 3.23 -4.49
N LEU A 193 18.96 4.55 -4.45
CA LEU A 193 19.86 5.54 -3.87
C LEU A 193 19.69 5.69 -2.34
N GLY A 194 18.80 4.92 -1.72
CA GLY A 194 18.47 5.01 -0.29
C GLY A 194 17.57 6.19 0.09
N GLN A 195 17.10 6.97 -0.89
CA GLN A 195 16.11 8.02 -0.64
C GLN A 195 14.73 7.38 -0.46
N SER A 196 13.92 7.90 0.45
CA SER A 196 12.58 7.36 0.67
C SER A 196 11.52 8.46 0.74
N THR A 197 10.29 8.07 0.41
CA THR A 197 9.09 8.85 0.67
C THR A 197 7.98 7.92 1.14
N GLN A 198 6.98 8.48 1.80
CA GLN A 198 5.80 7.73 2.20
C GLN A 198 4.54 8.43 1.73
N PHE A 199 3.50 7.69 1.40
CA PHE A 199 2.24 8.24 0.92
C PHE A 199 1.07 7.35 1.29
N GLY A 200 -0.07 7.96 1.57
CA GLY A 200 -1.30 7.29 1.93
C GLY A 200 -2.52 8.11 1.56
N PHE A 201 -3.69 7.50 1.69
CA PHE A 201 -4.95 8.07 1.25
C PHE A 201 -5.84 8.42 2.43
N TYR A 202 -6.30 9.67 2.46
CA TYR A 202 -7.01 10.29 3.57
C TYR A 202 -8.34 10.88 3.09
N PRO A 203 -9.31 11.04 4.01
CA PRO A 203 -10.47 11.87 3.73
C PRO A 203 -10.12 13.36 3.94
N LYS A 204 -10.50 14.24 2.99
CA LYS A 204 -10.31 15.71 3.12
C LYS A 204 -11.12 16.33 4.27
N THR A 205 -12.16 15.65 4.69
CA THR A 205 -13.07 16.03 5.77
C THR A 205 -13.40 14.81 6.61
N MET A 206 -13.75 14.95 7.89
CA MET A 206 -14.16 13.82 8.75
C MET A 206 -15.10 12.86 8.02
N ALA A 207 -14.62 11.64 7.74
CA ALA A 207 -15.39 10.61 7.06
C ALA A 207 -16.27 9.88 8.08
N GLY A 208 -17.59 10.04 7.95
CA GLY A 208 -18.56 9.22 8.66
C GLY A 208 -18.96 7.98 7.85
N ALA A 209 -20.24 7.62 7.91
CA ALA A 209 -20.83 6.59 7.05
C ALA A 209 -21.02 7.06 5.59
N THR A 210 -20.83 8.34 5.29
CA THR A 210 -21.00 8.90 3.96
C THR A 210 -19.67 9.01 3.23
N SER A 211 -19.73 8.86 1.91
CA SER A 211 -18.56 9.06 1.05
C SER A 211 -18.18 10.54 1.00
N VAL A 212 -16.91 10.87 1.25
CA VAL A 212 -16.35 12.23 1.22
C VAL A 212 -15.23 12.33 0.19
N PRO A 213 -14.83 13.53 -0.27
CA PRO A 213 -13.64 13.67 -1.10
C PRO A 213 -12.40 13.09 -0.41
N GLY A 214 -11.63 12.26 -1.11
CA GLY A 214 -10.33 11.78 -0.65
C GLY A 214 -9.18 12.68 -1.12
N GLU A 215 -8.02 12.49 -0.53
CA GLU A 215 -6.74 13.05 -0.97
C GLU A 215 -5.60 12.07 -0.69
N ILE A 216 -4.54 12.19 -1.49
CA ILE A 216 -3.29 11.51 -1.20
C ILE A 216 -2.40 12.49 -0.44
N LEU A 217 -1.83 12.06 0.68
CA LEU A 217 -0.81 12.85 1.39
C LEU A 217 0.56 12.25 1.09
N CYS A 218 1.49 13.08 0.60
CA CYS A 218 2.87 12.71 0.28
C CYS A 218 3.82 13.88 0.59
N PRO A 219 4.61 13.84 1.68
CA PRO A 219 4.77 12.71 2.58
C PRO A 219 3.52 12.43 3.44
N ASP A 220 3.24 11.15 3.66
CA ASP A 220 2.23 10.71 4.63
C ASP A 220 2.64 11.16 6.05
N PRO A 221 1.76 11.80 6.83
CA PRO A 221 2.09 12.30 8.16
C PRO A 221 2.00 11.23 9.26
N HIS A 222 1.50 10.03 8.98
CA HIS A 222 1.33 8.98 9.99
C HIS A 222 2.68 8.46 10.47
N GLY A 223 2.77 8.24 11.78
CA GLY A 223 3.90 7.62 12.44
C GLY A 223 3.46 6.46 13.31
N GLY A 224 4.39 5.62 13.75
CA GLY A 224 4.12 4.55 14.71
C GLY A 224 3.50 3.28 14.09
N ASP A 225 3.99 2.85 12.93
CA ASP A 225 3.59 1.57 12.33
C ASP A 225 3.83 0.39 13.28
N LYS A 226 2.84 -0.51 13.37
CA LYS A 226 2.92 -1.72 14.19
C LYS A 226 3.22 -2.95 13.35
N GLU A 227 2.76 -2.96 12.10
CA GLU A 227 3.03 -4.04 11.16
C GLU A 227 3.56 -3.46 9.85
N GLN A 228 4.50 -4.17 9.24
CA GLN A 228 5.04 -3.81 7.94
C GLN A 228 5.36 -5.05 7.10
N LYS A 229 5.32 -4.88 5.78
CA LYS A 229 5.77 -5.87 4.79
C LYS A 229 6.53 -5.15 3.67
N SER A 230 7.69 -5.67 3.31
CA SER A 230 8.55 -5.08 2.29
C SER A 230 8.77 -6.06 1.14
N VAL A 231 8.82 -5.53 -0.09
CA VAL A 231 9.12 -6.28 -1.32
C VAL A 231 10.09 -5.47 -2.16
N SER A 232 11.04 -6.17 -2.79
CA SER A 232 11.96 -5.60 -3.76
C SER A 232 11.32 -5.62 -5.15
N VAL A 233 11.25 -4.47 -5.82
CA VAL A 233 10.58 -4.30 -7.11
C VAL A 233 11.46 -3.54 -8.10
N GLY A 234 11.20 -3.71 -9.40
CA GLY A 234 11.87 -2.96 -10.45
C GLY A 234 11.25 -1.59 -10.71
N LEU A 235 11.87 -0.81 -11.60
CA LEU A 235 11.37 0.52 -11.96
C LEU A 235 9.99 0.46 -12.64
N GLN A 236 9.75 -0.53 -13.51
CA GLN A 236 8.46 -0.64 -14.24
C GLN A 236 7.29 -0.89 -13.29
N GLU A 237 7.51 -1.69 -12.26
CA GLU A 237 6.57 -1.92 -11.17
C GLU A 237 6.30 -0.64 -10.37
N VAL A 238 7.34 0.14 -10.07
CA VAL A 238 7.19 1.44 -9.40
C VAL A 238 6.37 2.42 -10.24
N LEU A 239 6.61 2.48 -11.55
CA LEU A 239 5.82 3.31 -12.47
C LEU A 239 4.36 2.84 -12.51
N SER A 240 4.12 1.54 -12.53
CA SER A 240 2.77 0.95 -12.45
C SER A 240 2.04 1.36 -11.17
N GLY A 241 2.74 1.30 -10.04
CA GLY A 241 2.22 1.80 -8.76
C GLY A 241 1.95 3.30 -8.73
N TYR A 242 2.82 4.10 -9.35
CA TYR A 242 2.61 5.54 -9.51
C TYR A 242 1.33 5.83 -10.30
N HIS A 243 1.13 5.16 -11.44
CA HIS A 243 -0.08 5.32 -12.25
C HIS A 243 -1.34 4.86 -11.51
N ALA A 244 -1.26 3.78 -10.74
CA ALA A 244 -2.36 3.34 -9.88
C ALA A 244 -2.72 4.41 -8.83
N ALA A 245 -1.72 5.02 -8.18
CA ALA A 245 -1.95 6.12 -7.24
C ALA A 245 -2.52 7.36 -7.94
N PHE A 246 -1.98 7.73 -9.10
CA PHE A 246 -2.43 8.86 -9.91
C PHE A 246 -3.90 8.71 -10.34
N ALA A 247 -4.29 7.53 -10.83
CA ALA A 247 -5.67 7.24 -11.24
C ALA A 247 -6.69 7.33 -10.08
N ARG A 248 -6.20 7.38 -8.83
CA ARG A 248 -7.01 7.43 -7.61
C ARG A 248 -6.86 8.75 -6.84
N ALA A 249 -6.11 9.72 -7.37
CA ALA A 249 -5.83 10.97 -6.69
C ALA A 249 -7.11 11.78 -6.35
N ASP A 250 -8.13 11.69 -7.20
CA ASP A 250 -9.45 12.32 -7.01
C ASP A 250 -10.54 11.34 -6.54
N ALA A 251 -10.16 10.14 -6.08
CA ALA A 251 -11.12 9.17 -5.60
C ALA A 251 -11.85 9.69 -4.33
N ARG A 252 -13.08 9.23 -4.13
CA ARG A 252 -13.80 9.51 -2.89
C ARG A 252 -13.38 8.54 -1.80
N TYR A 253 -13.21 9.04 -0.59
CA TYR A 253 -12.98 8.25 0.61
C TYR A 253 -14.30 7.75 1.19
N HIS A 254 -14.37 6.46 1.52
CA HIS A 254 -15.50 5.84 2.20
C HIS A 254 -14.99 4.76 3.16
N LEU A 255 -15.28 4.90 4.45
CA LEU A 255 -14.69 4.07 5.50
C LEU A 255 -14.95 2.56 5.30
N GLY A 256 -16.15 2.18 4.89
CA GLY A 256 -16.52 0.78 4.60
C GLY A 256 -16.33 0.34 3.15
N GLY A 257 -15.72 1.17 2.29
CA GLY A 257 -15.62 0.92 0.85
C GLY A 257 -14.22 1.20 0.34
N TYR A 258 -14.03 2.38 -0.28
CA TYR A 258 -12.72 2.80 -0.76
C TYR A 258 -12.03 3.73 0.25
N ASN A 259 -11.09 3.19 1.02
CA ASN A 259 -10.39 3.86 2.11
C ASN A 259 -8.85 3.71 1.96
N CYS A 260 -8.09 4.05 3.01
CA CYS A 260 -6.63 3.91 3.03
C CYS A 260 -6.14 2.48 2.73
N ALA A 261 -6.80 1.45 3.27
CA ALA A 261 -6.43 0.05 3.05
C ALA A 261 -6.71 -0.42 1.62
N SER A 262 -7.87 -0.04 1.06
CA SER A 262 -8.19 -0.34 -0.35
C SER A 262 -7.23 0.36 -1.31
N PHE A 263 -6.96 1.64 -1.08
CA PHE A 263 -5.97 2.40 -1.86
C PHE A 263 -4.58 1.75 -1.81
N ALA A 264 -4.09 1.43 -0.61
CA ALA A 264 -2.78 0.81 -0.45
C ALA A 264 -2.73 -0.57 -1.12
N SER A 265 -3.82 -1.34 -1.09
CA SER A 265 -3.92 -2.64 -1.76
C SER A 265 -3.87 -2.52 -3.28
N ASP A 266 -4.59 -1.55 -3.88
CA ASP A 266 -4.56 -1.28 -5.32
C ASP A 266 -3.13 -0.92 -5.78
N VAL A 267 -2.47 0.00 -5.07
CA VAL A 267 -1.10 0.44 -5.41
C VAL A 267 -0.09 -0.69 -5.17
N TRP A 268 -0.21 -1.41 -4.06
CA TRP A 268 0.65 -2.55 -3.74
C TRP A 268 0.54 -3.65 -4.82
N LYS A 269 -0.68 -3.97 -5.25
CA LYS A 269 -0.92 -4.95 -6.32
C LYS A 269 -0.30 -4.50 -7.63
N ALA A 270 -0.40 -3.22 -7.98
CA ALA A 270 0.23 -2.67 -9.17
C ALA A 270 1.77 -2.75 -9.12
N MET A 271 2.38 -2.59 -7.93
CA MET A 271 3.84 -2.69 -7.77
C MET A 271 4.36 -4.12 -7.62
N THR A 272 3.59 -5.05 -7.06
CA THR A 272 4.10 -6.38 -6.71
C THR A 272 3.50 -7.51 -7.52
N GLY A 273 2.49 -7.21 -8.35
CA GLY A 273 1.68 -8.22 -9.04
C GLY A 273 0.75 -9.01 -8.12
N SER A 274 0.92 -8.90 -6.80
CA SER A 274 0.20 -9.67 -5.78
C SER A 274 -0.68 -8.75 -4.94
N PRO A 275 -1.92 -9.13 -4.62
CA PRO A 275 -2.75 -8.33 -3.72
C PRO A 275 -2.11 -8.22 -2.33
N LEU A 276 -2.35 -7.10 -1.65
CA LEU A 276 -2.04 -7.03 -0.23
C LEU A 276 -2.93 -8.04 0.50
N PRO A 277 -2.38 -8.87 1.42
CA PRO A 277 -3.19 -9.75 2.25
C PRO A 277 -4.20 -8.89 3.03
N ASN A 278 -5.47 -8.99 2.67
CA ASN A 278 -6.57 -8.29 3.29
C ASN A 278 -7.66 -9.32 3.63
N GLY A 279 -8.39 -9.12 4.73
CA GLY A 279 -9.53 -9.96 5.07
C GLY A 279 -10.60 -9.97 3.96
N PHE A 280 -11.29 -11.09 3.79
CA PHE A 280 -12.20 -11.38 2.67
C PHE A 280 -13.39 -10.42 2.51
N LEU A 281 -13.80 -9.70 3.55
CA LEU A 281 -15.09 -8.97 3.57
C LEU A 281 -14.94 -7.43 3.60
N ILE A 282 -13.97 -6.89 4.34
CA ILE A 282 -13.81 -5.44 4.51
C ILE A 282 -12.32 -5.12 4.55
N SER A 283 -11.83 -4.41 3.53
CA SER A 283 -10.49 -3.82 3.54
C SER A 283 -10.43 -2.72 4.60
N ASN A 284 -9.87 -3.01 5.77
CA ASN A 284 -9.61 -2.04 6.83
C ASN A 284 -8.20 -2.28 7.42
N PRO A 285 -7.63 -1.28 8.13
CA PRO A 285 -6.27 -1.40 8.67
C PRO A 285 -6.07 -2.60 9.60
N ALA A 286 -7.04 -2.91 10.47
CA ALA A 286 -6.95 -4.04 11.40
C ALA A 286 -6.89 -5.38 10.65
N SER A 287 -7.75 -5.58 9.64
CA SER A 287 -7.76 -6.80 8.83
C SER A 287 -6.49 -6.97 7.99
N ALA A 288 -5.92 -5.87 7.48
CA ALA A 288 -4.65 -5.91 6.76
C ALA A 288 -3.47 -6.24 7.71
N ALA A 289 -3.46 -5.67 8.92
CA ALA A 289 -2.46 -5.99 9.94
C ALA A 289 -2.52 -7.47 10.37
N GLU A 290 -3.72 -7.99 10.62
CA GLU A 290 -3.93 -9.40 10.97
C GLU A 290 -3.44 -10.31 9.84
N SER A 291 -3.75 -9.98 8.59
CA SER A 291 -3.32 -10.79 7.44
C SER A 291 -1.79 -10.80 7.28
N ILE A 292 -1.10 -9.67 7.46
CA ILE A 292 0.37 -9.62 7.46
C ILE A 292 0.95 -10.43 8.62
N ARG A 293 0.33 -10.36 9.80
CA ARG A 293 0.77 -11.12 10.97
C ARG A 293 0.61 -12.62 10.74
N SER A 294 -0.55 -13.07 10.25
CA SER A 294 -0.80 -14.47 9.92
C SER A 294 0.15 -14.98 8.85
N GLU A 295 0.43 -14.18 7.81
CA GLU A 295 1.43 -14.57 6.79
C GLU A 295 2.84 -14.71 7.40
N ARG A 296 3.24 -13.78 8.28
CA ARG A 296 4.53 -13.85 8.98
C ARG A 296 4.61 -15.09 9.89
N GLU A 297 3.55 -15.36 10.65
CA GLU A 297 3.45 -16.53 11.51
C GLU A 297 3.53 -17.82 10.71
N LEU A 298 2.77 -17.93 9.60
CA LEU A 298 2.85 -19.08 8.69
C LEU A 298 4.27 -19.23 8.16
N ARG A 299 4.87 -18.20 7.56
CA ARG A 299 6.26 -18.27 7.08
C ARG A 299 7.24 -18.69 8.17
N SER A 300 7.06 -18.21 9.40
CA SER A 300 7.93 -18.58 10.53
C SER A 300 7.76 -20.04 10.95
N ALA A 301 6.52 -20.56 10.93
CA ALA A 301 6.25 -21.96 11.23
C ALA A 301 6.89 -22.91 10.22
N PHE A 302 7.11 -22.43 9.00
CA PHE A 302 7.72 -23.19 7.92
C PHE A 302 9.18 -22.85 7.61
N ALA A 303 9.81 -21.91 8.32
CA ALA A 303 11.17 -21.43 8.03
C ALA A 303 12.28 -22.50 8.17
N GLY A 304 11.95 -23.71 8.63
CA GLY A 304 12.84 -24.87 8.68
C GLY A 304 12.56 -25.96 7.63
N GLN A 305 11.52 -25.81 6.81
CA GLN A 305 11.26 -26.65 5.65
C GLN A 305 11.71 -25.87 4.40
N GLU A 306 12.53 -26.48 3.55
CA GLU A 306 12.88 -25.91 2.24
C GLU A 306 11.61 -25.78 1.39
N MET A 307 10.92 -24.65 1.51
CA MET A 307 9.86 -24.27 0.59
C MET A 307 10.49 -23.58 -0.60
N THR A 308 10.52 -24.30 -1.71
CA THR A 308 11.02 -23.79 -3.00
C THR A 308 10.00 -22.94 -3.75
N GLY A 309 8.77 -22.78 -3.25
CA GLY A 309 7.74 -21.95 -3.88
C GLY A 309 6.93 -21.03 -2.94
N GLY A 310 6.05 -20.24 -3.57
CA GLY A 310 5.33 -19.12 -2.94
C GLY A 310 4.17 -19.54 -2.02
N LEU A 311 3.32 -18.57 -1.66
CA LEU A 311 2.13 -18.81 -0.82
C LEU A 311 1.17 -19.86 -1.44
N GLU A 312 1.21 -20.01 -2.76
CA GLU A 312 0.40 -20.98 -3.52
C GLU A 312 0.79 -22.42 -3.17
N ASP A 313 2.08 -22.74 -3.12
CA ASP A 313 2.57 -24.06 -2.67
C ASP A 313 2.18 -24.34 -1.21
N LEU A 314 2.07 -23.29 -0.40
CA LEU A 314 1.64 -23.35 0.99
C LEU A 314 0.16 -23.74 1.11
N ILE A 315 -0.68 -23.15 0.26
CA ILE A 315 -2.11 -23.51 0.17
C ILE A 315 -2.27 -24.93 -0.36
N ASP A 316 -1.49 -25.34 -1.35
CA ASP A 316 -1.49 -26.72 -1.87
C ASP A 316 -1.02 -27.73 -0.82
N MET A 317 0.00 -27.39 -0.03
CA MET A 317 0.50 -28.26 1.05
C MET A 317 -0.52 -28.41 2.19
N VAL A 318 -1.21 -27.33 2.54
CA VAL A 318 -2.30 -27.35 3.54
C VAL A 318 -3.50 -28.14 3.02
N THR A 319 -3.91 -27.93 1.77
CA THR A 319 -5.10 -28.58 1.20
C THR A 319 -4.87 -30.05 0.85
N SER A 320 -3.63 -30.45 0.51
CA SER A 320 -3.25 -31.84 0.27
C SER A 320 -3.11 -32.68 1.54
N GLY A 321 -3.17 -32.06 2.73
CA GLY A 321 -3.09 -32.76 4.02
C GLY A 321 -1.69 -33.28 4.36
N ASN A 322 -0.65 -32.83 3.65
CA ASN A 322 0.75 -33.26 3.82
C ASN A 322 1.54 -32.41 4.82
N ILE A 323 0.87 -31.78 5.80
CA ILE A 323 1.58 -31.09 6.88
C ILE A 323 1.97 -32.13 7.93
N VAL A 324 3.23 -32.54 7.91
CA VAL A 324 3.85 -33.23 9.06
C VAL A 324 4.10 -32.17 10.13
N PRO A 325 3.39 -32.19 11.28
CA PRO A 325 3.62 -31.21 12.33
C PRO A 325 5.06 -31.32 12.84
N PRO A 326 5.72 -30.19 13.18
CA PRO A 326 7.03 -30.25 13.82
C PRO A 326 6.91 -31.03 15.14
N MET A 327 7.78 -32.04 15.32
CA MET A 327 7.94 -32.73 16.61
C MET A 327 8.73 -31.90 17.61
#